data_AF-K0K3J9-F1
#
_entry.id   AF-K0K3J9-F1
#
_cell.length_a   1.000
_cell.length_b   1.000
_cell.length_c   1.000
_cell.angle_alpha   90.00
_cell.angle_beta   90.00
_cell.angle_gamma   90.00
#
_symmetry.space_group_name_H-M   'P 1'
#
loop_
_entity.id
_entity.type
_entity.pdbx_description
1 polymer ?
#
loop_
_entity_poly.entity_id
_entity_poly.type
_entity_poly.pdbx_seq_one_letter_code
_entity_poly.pdbx_strand_id
1 'polypeptide(L)' 'MRNAYDVIVLDVMLPGLNGYRVCARLRAAEMWTPILMLTAKDGEWDEAEGLDTGAA' A
#
# COMPACT_ATOMS: atom_id res chain seq x y z
N MET A 1 13.17 9.92 20.46
CA MET A 1 13.91 9.64 19.21
C MET A 1 12.97 8.92 18.27
N ARG A 2 12.72 9.44 17.07
CA ARG A 2 12.03 8.65 16.04
C ARG A 2 13.07 7.71 15.44
N ASN A 3 12.86 6.40 15.54
CA ASN A 3 13.73 5.45 14.87
C ASN A 3 13.48 5.58 13.37
N ALA A 4 14.53 5.93 12.62
CA ALA A 4 14.51 5.75 11.18
C ALA A 4 14.48 4.24 10.93
N TYR A 5 13.47 3.78 10.20
CA TYR A 5 13.40 2.41 9.74
C TYR A 5 14.19 2.29 8.44
N ASP A 6 15.03 1.26 8.34
CA ASP A 6 15.83 1.00 7.14
C ASP A 6 14.98 0.41 5.99
N VAL A 7 13.87 -0.26 6.34
CA VAL A 7 12.96 -0.89 5.38
C VAL A 7 11.55 -1.01 5.96
N ILE A 8 10.54 -0.91 5.10
CA ILE A 8 9.14 -1.20 5.39
C ILE A 8 8.77 -2.50 4.67
N VAL A 9 8.22 -3.46 5.40
CA VAL A 9 7.58 -4.64 4.81
C VAL A 9 6.09 -4.37 4.76
N LEU A 10 5.50 -4.37 3.55
CA LEU A 10 4.13 -3.95 3.33
C LEU A 10 3.34 -5.03 2.60
N ASP A 11 2.28 -5.53 3.23
CA ASP A 11 1.32 -6.40 2.56
C ASP A 11 0.52 -5.59 1.52
N VAL A 12 0.34 -6.16 0.32
CA VAL A 12 -0.60 -5.62 -0.67
C VAL A 12 -2.03 -5.73 -0.16
N MET A 13 -2.33 -6.80 0.57
CA MET A 13 -3.65 -7.21 1.03
C MET A 13 -3.92 -6.79 2.46
N LEU A 14 -4.03 -5.48 2.70
CA LEU A 14 -4.45 -4.98 4.01
C LEU A 14 -5.99 -4.96 4.13
N PRO A 15 -6.55 -5.32 5.28
CA PRO A 15 -7.98 -5.15 5.54
C PRO A 15 -8.40 -3.68 5.39
N GLY A 16 -9.33 -3.42 4.46
CA GLY A 16 -9.90 -2.08 4.25
C GLY A 16 -9.01 -1.07 3.52
N LEU A 17 -7.80 -1.45 3.08
CA LEU A 17 -6.93 -0.57 2.31
C LEU A 17 -6.00 -1.35 1.39
N ASN A 18 -5.85 -0.93 0.14
CA ASN A 18 -4.85 -1.52 -0.75
C ASN A 18 -3.43 -1.05 -0.37
N GLY A 19 -2.48 -1.96 -0.23
CA GLY A 19 -1.08 -1.64 0.08
C GLY A 19 -0.42 -0.67 -0.91
N TYR A 20 -0.84 -0.65 -2.18
CA TYR A 20 -0.40 0.36 -3.15
C TYR A 20 -0.85 1.78 -2.76
N ARG A 21 -2.06 1.95 -2.20
CA ARG A 21 -2.52 3.25 -1.70
C ARG A 21 -1.71 3.70 -0.49
N VAL A 22 -1.28 2.77 0.36
CA VAL A 22 -0.33 3.08 1.46
C VAL A 22 1.00 3.56 0.88
N CYS A 23 1.57 2.83 -0.07
CA CYS A 23 2.82 3.21 -0.74
C CYS A 23 2.71 4.63 -1.36
N ALA A 24 1.63 4.92 -2.08
CA ALA A 24 1.40 6.23 -2.68
C ALA A 24 1.35 7.37 -1.63
N ARG A 25 0.64 7.15 -0.50
CA ARG A 25 0.59 8.13 0.60
C ARG A 25 1.96 8.36 1.23
N LEU A 26 2.77 7.32 1.39
CA LEU A 26 4.13 7.44 1.92
C LEU A 26 5.02 8.28 0.98
N ARG A 27 4.94 8.06 -0.33
CA ARG A 27 5.69 8.88 -1.31
C ARG A 27 5.21 10.33 -1.35
N ALA A 28 3.89 10.57 -1.25
CA ALA A 28 3.33 11.91 -1.16
C ALA A 28 3.75 12.65 0.12
N ALA A 29 4.01 11.92 1.20
CA ALA A 29 4.57 12.45 2.45
C ALA A 29 6.11 12.56 2.43
N GLU A 30 6.74 12.43 1.25
CA GLU A 30 8.20 12.45 1.06
C GLU A 30 8.96 11.39 1.90
N MET A 31 8.29 10.32 2.30
CA MET A 31 8.92 9.20 2.97
C MET A 31 9.53 8.25 1.95
N TRP A 32 10.86 8.29 1.86
CA TRP A 32 11.60 7.53 0.86
C TRP A 32 12.11 6.16 1.29
N THR A 33 11.85 5.74 2.54
CA THR A 33 12.24 4.42 3.06
C THR A 33 11.90 3.32 2.05
N PRO A 34 12.83 2.40 1.75
CA PRO A 34 12.58 1.25 0.88
C PRO A 34 11.38 0.44 1.34
N ILE A 35 10.54 0.01 0.40
CA ILE A 35 9.35 -0.80 0.67
C ILE A 35 9.49 -2.15 -0.03
N LEU A 36 9.44 -3.23 0.75
CA LEU A 36 9.34 -4.61 0.26
C LEU A 36 7.87 -5.03 0.31
N MET A 37 7.26 -5.18 -0.86
CA MET A 37 5.86 -5.61 -0.97
C MET A 37 5.74 -7.11 -0.72
N LEU A 38 4.85 -7.54 0.17
CA LEU A 38 4.43 -8.92 0.31
C LEU A 38 3.22 -9.15 -0.59
N THR A 39 3.33 -10.09 -1.51
CA THR A 39 2.23 -10.51 -2.39
C THR A 39 1.91 -11.98 -2.11
N ALA A 40 0.66 -12.31 -1.81
CA ALA A 40 0.21 -13.69 -1.88
C ALA A 40 -0.03 -14.04 -3.37
N LYS A 41 0.67 -15.05 -3.88
CA LYS A 41 0.55 -15.53 -5.25
C LYS A 41 -0.62 -16.51 -5.33
N ASP A 42 -1.85 -16.01 -5.27
CA ASP A 42 -3.04 -16.75 -5.70
C ASP A 42 -4.02 -15.79 -6.36
N GLY A 43 -4.02 -15.86 -7.70
CA GLY A 43 -5.12 -15.57 -8.63
C GLY A 43 -5.85 -14.22 -8.50
N GLU A 44 -5.63 -13.36 -9.50
CA GLU A 44 -6.59 -12.33 -9.94
C GLU A 44 -6.82 -11.18 -8.94
N TRP A 45 -5.88 -10.23 -8.90
CA TRP A 45 -6.18 -8.90 -8.37
C TRP A 45 -6.56 -7.98 -9.52
N ASP A 46 -7.88 -7.85 -9.66
CA ASP A 46 -8.58 -6.97 -10.57
C ASP A 46 -7.94 -5.59 -10.65
N GLU A 47 -7.61 -5.25 -11.88
CA GLU A 47 -7.13 -3.98 -12.36
C GLU A 47 -8.28 -2.94 -12.32
N ALA A 48 -8.80 -2.55 -11.15
CA ALA A 48 -9.73 -1.42 -11.01
C ALA A 48 -9.89 -1.05 -9.52
N GLU A 49 -9.46 0.11 -9.04
CA GLU A 49 -10.29 1.32 -9.07
C GLU A 49 -11.80 1.05 -8.95
N GLY A 50 -12.26 0.64 -7.77
CA GLY A 50 -13.68 0.60 -7.45
C GLY A 50 -13.96 1.23 -6.09
N LEU A 51 -14.50 2.46 -6.10
CA LEU A 51 -15.31 3.08 -5.05
C LEU A 51 -14.56 3.63 -3.81
N ASP A 52 -13.94 4.81 -3.99
CA ASP A 52 -13.92 5.84 -2.94
C ASP A 52 -14.65 7.10 -3.42
N THR A 53 -15.78 6.89 -4.09
CA THR A 53 -16.73 7.93 -4.45
C THR A 53 -18.10 7.39 -4.13
N GLY A 54 -18.74 7.90 -3.07
CA GLY A 54 -20.16 7.68 -2.89
C GLY A 54 -20.89 8.14 -4.15
N ALA A 55 -21.36 7.20 -4.95
CA ALA A 55 -22.29 7.41 -6.06
C ALA A 55 -22.91 6.05 -6.41
N ALA A 56 -24.16 5.90 -5.97
CA ALA A 56 -25.17 4.87 -6.26
C ALA A 56 -24.85 3.41 -5.89
#